data_AF-A0A3N5WZB0-F1
#
_entry.id   AF-A0A3N5WZB0-F1
#
_cell.length_a   1.000
_cell.length_b   1.000
_cell.length_c   1.000
_cell.angle_alpha   90.00
_cell.angle_beta   90.00
_cell.angle_gamma   90.00
#
_symmetry.space_group_name_H-M   'P 1'
#
loop_
_entity.id
_entity.type
_entity.pdbx_description
1 polymer ?
#
loop_
_entity_poly.entity_id
_entity_poly.type
_entity_poly.pdbx_seq_one_letter_code
_entity_poly.pdbx_strand_id
1 'polypeptide(L)'
;MRTHLTDGELRAALDGELKAGQLHHLETCAACQARRQQLQTRSSETGRLLAFLRPADETGPAAREAWARFSQQILQHKEYSMTRTWFSRPLVRFGTAALVLLILVLAFPGPRALAGELLNLFRVQQVQVVPVDFTGLEQLTGDGALGNRFTELISD
;
A
#
# COMPACT_ATOMS: atom_id res chain seq x y z
N MET A 1 0.62 33.53 40.34
CA MET A 1 1.97 33.04 40.67
C MET A 1 1.85 31.56 40.97
N ARG A 2 2.63 30.68 40.32
CA ARG A 2 2.59 29.24 40.64
C ARG A 2 3.10 29.08 42.07
N THR A 3 2.26 28.57 42.95
CA THR A 3 2.52 28.54 44.40
C THR A 3 3.63 27.56 44.76
N HIS A 4 3.84 26.53 43.93
CA HIS A 4 4.86 25.49 44.12
C HIS A 4 5.39 24.97 42.77
N LEU A 5 6.58 24.34 42.81
CA LEU A 5 7.17 23.62 41.69
C LEU A 5 6.43 22.31 41.42
N THR A 6 6.39 21.92 40.16
CA THR A 6 5.86 20.62 39.74
C THR A 6 6.85 19.50 40.03
N ASP A 7 6.36 18.26 40.15
CA ASP A 7 7.22 17.09 40.31
C ASP A 7 8.24 16.91 39.16
N GLY A 8 7.91 17.39 37.94
CA GLY A 8 8.85 17.39 36.82
C GLY A 8 10.01 18.36 37.03
N GLU A 9 9.73 19.58 37.49
CA GLU A 9 10.75 20.58 37.82
C GLU A 9 11.60 20.14 39.02
N LEU A 10 11.00 19.47 40.01
CA LEU A 10 11.74 18.90 41.14
C LEU A 10 12.67 17.75 40.74
N ARG A 11 12.30 16.94 39.75
CA ARG A 11 13.20 15.94 39.16
C ARG A 11 14.33 16.60 38.37
N ALA A 12 14.01 17.59 37.53
CA ALA A 12 15.03 18.39 36.85
C ALA A 12 16.03 19.02 37.84
N ALA A 13 15.56 19.44 39.03
CA ALA A 13 16.43 19.93 40.09
C ALA A 13 17.35 18.85 40.69
N LEU A 14 16.90 17.60 40.78
CA LEU A 14 17.75 16.47 41.18
C LEU A 14 18.79 16.13 40.12
N ASP A 15 18.46 16.34 38.85
CA ASP A 15 19.34 16.10 37.71
C ASP A 15 20.29 17.28 37.41
N GLY A 16 20.15 18.41 38.13
CA GLY A 16 20.96 19.63 37.92
C GLY A 16 20.47 20.56 36.80
N GLU A 17 19.32 20.26 36.20
CA GLU A 17 18.75 20.92 35.01
C GLU A 17 17.65 21.97 35.35
N LEU A 18 17.56 22.43 36.60
CA LEU A 18 16.57 23.42 37.01
C LEU A 18 17.00 24.84 36.64
N LYS A 19 16.07 25.65 36.13
CA LYS A 19 16.32 27.05 35.76
C LYS A 19 16.66 27.91 36.99
N ALA A 20 17.58 28.87 36.84
CA ALA A 20 18.07 29.72 37.93
C ALA A 20 16.97 30.41 38.77
N GLY A 21 15.93 30.96 38.12
CA GLY A 21 14.83 31.62 38.85
C GLY A 21 13.97 30.66 39.69
N GLN A 22 13.95 29.37 39.35
CA GLN A 22 13.21 28.34 40.08
C GLN A 22 14.04 27.75 41.22
N LEU A 23 15.38 27.78 41.13
CA LEU A 23 16.28 27.39 42.22
C LEU A 23 16.07 28.25 43.46
N HIS A 24 15.94 29.57 43.29
CA HIS A 24 15.71 30.47 44.41
C HIS A 24 14.41 30.15 45.18
N HIS A 25 13.34 29.80 44.44
CA HIS A 25 12.09 29.33 45.06
C HIS A 25 12.28 27.99 45.78
N LEU A 26 13.05 27.05 45.21
CA LEU A 26 13.35 25.78 45.84
C LEU A 26 14.17 25.96 47.14
N GLU A 27 15.06 26.94 47.21
CA GLU A 27 15.86 27.25 48.40
C GLU A 27 15.05 27.91 49.53
N THR A 28 13.96 28.60 49.19
CA THR A 28 13.12 29.32 50.16
C THR A 28 11.84 28.57 50.56
N CYS A 29 11.33 27.68 49.70
CA CYS A 29 10.06 26.98 49.94
C CYS A 29 10.25 25.60 50.60
N ALA A 30 9.94 25.51 51.91
CA ALA A 30 10.03 24.27 52.68
C ALA A 30 9.18 23.11 52.11
N ALA A 31 8.00 23.40 51.54
CA ALA A 31 7.14 22.38 50.93
C ALA A 31 7.79 21.75 49.68
N CYS A 32 8.39 22.57 48.81
CA CYS A 32 9.12 22.10 47.63
C CYS A 32 10.37 21.30 48.02
N GLN A 33 11.08 21.69 49.09
CA GLN A 33 12.23 20.96 49.63
C GLN A 33 11.82 19.58 50.15
N ALA A 34 10.78 19.52 50.99
CA ALA A 34 10.25 18.27 51.51
C ALA A 34 9.81 17.33 50.38
N ARG A 35 9.15 17.87 49.34
CA ARG A 35 8.76 17.09 48.16
C ARG A 35 9.96 16.58 47.37
N ARG A 36 11.00 17.39 47.17
CA ARG A 36 12.27 16.98 46.53
C ARG A 36 12.92 15.82 47.27
N GLN A 37 12.99 15.90 48.60
CA GLN A 37 13.60 14.87 49.43
C GLN A 37 12.80 13.55 49.39
N GLN A 38 11.47 13.62 49.32
CA GLN A 38 10.62 12.45 49.11
C GLN A 38 10.88 11.80 47.75
N LEU A 39 11.01 12.59 46.68
CA LEU A 39 11.35 12.08 45.34
C LEU A 39 12.74 11.43 45.31
N GLN A 40 13.73 12.05 45.97
CA GLN A 40 15.08 11.51 46.08
C GLN A 40 15.10 10.17 46.83
N THR A 41 14.36 10.06 47.92
CA THR A 41 14.26 8.81 48.72
C THR A 41 13.61 7.68 47.91
N ARG A 42 12.56 7.98 47.15
CA ARG A 42 11.91 7.00 46.26
C ARG A 42 12.85 6.55 45.13
N SER A 43 13.60 7.50 44.57
CA SER A 43 14.59 7.20 43.52
C SER A 43 15.70 6.28 44.04
N SER A 44 16.25 6.56 45.22
CA SER A 44 17.29 5.73 45.83
C SER A 44 16.77 4.34 46.22
N GLU A 45 15.55 4.25 46.74
CA GLU A 45 14.90 2.98 47.04
C GLU A 45 14.68 2.14 45.78
N THR A 46 14.20 2.76 44.70
CA THR A 46 14.02 2.11 43.40
C THR A 46 15.37 1.64 42.86
N GLY A 47 16.41 2.49 42.93
CA GLY A 47 17.76 2.14 42.52
C GLY A 47 18.33 0.95 43.32
N ARG A 48 18.02 0.87 44.61
CA ARG A 48 18.40 -0.28 45.46
C ARG A 48 17.68 -1.57 45.05
N LEU A 49 16.38 -1.50 44.78
CA LEU A 49 15.58 -2.65 44.34
C LEU A 49 16.00 -3.14 42.94
N LEU A 50 16.40 -2.23 42.06
CA LEU A 50 16.88 -2.52 40.72
C LEU A 50 18.40 -2.72 40.64
N ALA A 51 19.11 -2.76 41.77
CA ALA A 51 20.56 -2.91 41.80
C ALA A 51 21.04 -4.20 41.11
N PHE A 52 20.20 -5.23 41.05
CA PHE A 52 20.51 -6.48 40.32
C PHE A 52 20.56 -6.32 38.80
N LEU A 53 19.91 -5.30 38.24
CA LEU A 53 19.99 -4.96 36.81
C LEU A 53 21.26 -4.19 36.47
N ARG A 54 21.98 -3.68 37.49
CA ARG A 54 23.26 -3.06 37.25
C ARG A 54 24.17 -4.14 36.67
N PRO A 55 24.67 -3.98 35.43
CA PRO A 55 25.62 -4.92 34.89
C PRO A 55 26.76 -5.02 35.90
N ALA A 56 27.18 -6.25 36.19
CA ALA A 56 28.39 -6.46 36.94
C ALA A 56 29.51 -5.64 36.27
N ASP A 57 30.51 -5.19 37.02
CA ASP A 57 31.76 -4.65 36.47
C ASP A 57 32.56 -5.77 35.75
N GLU A 58 31.88 -6.66 35.05
CA GLU A 58 32.43 -7.43 33.97
C GLU A 58 32.89 -6.42 32.93
N THR A 59 34.20 -6.31 32.78
CA THR A 59 34.82 -5.67 31.64
C THR A 59 34.27 -6.32 30.38
N GLY A 60 33.19 -5.75 29.84
CA GLY A 60 32.67 -6.12 28.54
C GLY A 60 33.79 -6.00 27.51
N PRO A 61 33.67 -6.69 26.36
CA PRO A 61 34.67 -6.57 25.30
C PRO A 61 34.90 -5.08 24.99
N ALA A 62 36.16 -4.69 24.84
CA ALA A 62 36.51 -3.30 24.59
C ALA A 62 35.62 -2.76 23.44
N ALA A 63 35.10 -1.54 23.56
CA ALA A 63 34.11 -1.01 22.60
C ALA A 63 34.53 -1.16 21.13
N ARG A 64 35.84 -1.10 20.87
CA ARG A 64 36.44 -1.35 19.55
C ARG A 64 36.28 -2.80 19.07
N GLU A 65 36.43 -3.78 19.94
CA GLU A 65 36.21 -5.20 19.63
C GLU A 65 34.73 -5.51 19.40
N ALA A 66 33.84 -4.93 20.22
CA ALA A 66 32.40 -5.06 20.02
C ALA A 66 31.98 -4.47 18.65
N TRP A 67 32.51 -3.29 18.30
CA TRP A 67 32.28 -2.66 17.01
C TRP A 67 32.85 -3.46 15.84
N ALA A 68 34.05 -4.04 15.99
CA ALA A 68 34.65 -4.89 14.97
C ALA A 68 33.77 -6.12 14.67
N ARG A 69 33.24 -6.78 15.70
CA ARG A 69 32.33 -7.93 15.52
C ARG A 69 31.03 -7.52 14.83
N PHE A 70 30.41 -6.43 15.28
CA PHE A 70 29.16 -5.92 14.71
C PHE A 70 29.32 -5.50 13.24
N SER A 71 30.38 -4.75 12.93
CA SER A 71 30.66 -4.32 11.55
C SER A 71 30.95 -5.49 10.62
N GLN A 72 31.72 -6.50 11.08
CA GLN A 72 31.92 -7.73 10.32
C GLN A 72 30.60 -8.46 10.02
N GLN A 73 29.70 -8.55 10.99
CA GLN A 73 28.42 -9.24 10.81
C GLN A 73 27.50 -8.49 9.82
N ILE A 74 27.47 -7.16 9.86
CA ILE A 74 26.73 -6.35 8.88
C ILE A 74 27.31 -6.47 7.48
N LEU A 75 28.64 -6.45 7.36
CA LEU A 75 29.30 -6.58 6.06
C LEU A 75 29.10 -7.97 5.46
N GLN A 76 29.10 -9.03 6.28
CA GLN A 76 28.84 -10.39 5.82
C GLN A 76 27.37 -10.65 5.42
N HIS A 77 26.41 -9.89 5.96
CA HIS A 77 25.00 -9.99 5.59
C HIS A 77 24.61 -9.19 4.34
N LYS A 78 25.52 -8.36 3.82
CA LYS A 78 25.34 -7.70 2.54
C LYS A 78 25.86 -8.63 1.44
N GLU A 79 25.08 -8.77 0.36
CA GLU A 79 25.39 -9.53 -0.86
C GLU A 79 24.84 -10.97 -0.97
N TYR A 80 23.62 -11.23 -0.49
CA TYR A 80 22.75 -12.03 -1.38
C TYR A 80 22.26 -11.10 -2.48
N SER A 81 22.95 -11.13 -3.63
CA SER A 81 22.56 -10.32 -4.78
C SER A 81 21.10 -10.65 -5.13
N MET A 82 20.23 -9.65 -5.13
CA MET A 82 18.82 -9.81 -5.51
C MET A 82 18.67 -10.38 -6.93
N THR A 83 19.71 -10.26 -7.76
CA THR A 83 19.78 -10.89 -9.08
C THR A 83 19.75 -12.42 -9.00
N ARG A 84 20.39 -13.04 -8.01
CA ARG A 84 20.43 -14.51 -7.87
C ARG A 84 19.08 -15.09 -7.43
N THR A 85 18.31 -14.36 -6.63
CA THR A 85 16.97 -14.79 -6.17
C THR A 85 15.88 -14.54 -7.20
N TRP A 86 16.05 -13.57 -8.11
CA TRP A 86 15.12 -13.33 -9.21
C TRP A 86 15.20 -14.43 -10.28
N PHE A 87 16.40 -14.88 -10.66
CA PHE A 87 16.62 -15.96 -11.63
C PHE A 87 16.35 -17.38 -11.07
N SER A 88 16.23 -17.55 -9.75
CA SER A 88 15.91 -18.84 -9.14
C SER A 88 14.41 -19.10 -9.00
N ARG A 89 13.54 -18.14 -9.33
CA ARG A 89 12.09 -18.31 -9.29
C ARG A 89 11.60 -19.11 -10.50
N PRO A 90 10.79 -20.18 -10.32
CA PRO A 90 10.30 -21.01 -11.43
C PRO A 90 9.51 -20.18 -12.45
N LEU A 91 8.83 -19.13 -11.99
CA LEU A 91 8.06 -18.22 -12.83
C LEU A 91 8.91 -17.49 -13.88
N VAL A 92 10.15 -17.12 -13.55
CA VAL A 92 11.07 -16.47 -14.50
C VAL A 92 11.60 -17.49 -15.52
N ARG A 93 11.86 -18.73 -15.08
CA ARG A 93 12.35 -19.81 -15.96
C ARG A 93 11.31 -20.28 -16.97
N PHE A 94 10.05 -20.43 -16.56
CA PHE A 94 8.96 -20.81 -17.46
C PHE A 94 8.42 -19.61 -18.25
N GLY A 95 8.45 -18.41 -17.66
CA GLY A 95 7.98 -17.18 -18.30
C GLY A 95 8.81 -16.78 -19.53
N THR A 96 10.14 -16.97 -19.49
CA THR A 96 10.99 -16.69 -20.65
C THR A 96 10.73 -17.65 -21.82
N ALA A 97 10.55 -18.94 -21.54
CA ALA A 97 10.20 -19.92 -22.57
C ALA A 97 8.84 -19.61 -23.21
N ALA A 98 7.83 -19.28 -22.40
CA ALA A 98 6.51 -18.89 -22.89
C ALA A 98 6.56 -17.60 -23.73
N LEU A 99 7.35 -16.60 -23.30
CA LEU A 99 7.53 -15.34 -24.02
C LEU A 99 8.21 -15.55 -25.38
N VAL A 100 9.27 -16.36 -25.43
CA VAL A 100 9.96 -16.69 -26.69
C VAL A 100 9.02 -17.41 -27.65
N LEU A 101 8.22 -18.36 -27.14
CA LEU A 101 7.26 -19.11 -27.94
C LEU A 101 6.15 -18.19 -28.48
N LEU A 102 5.63 -17.27 -27.65
CA LEU A 102 4.67 -16.24 -28.06
C LEU A 102 5.23 -15.34 -29.17
N ILE A 103 6.46 -14.86 -29.02
CA ILE A 103 7.14 -14.05 -30.04
C ILE A 103 7.27 -14.83 -31.34
N LEU A 104 7.64 -16.11 -31.27
CA LEU A 104 7.77 -16.97 -32.45
C LEU A 104 6.42 -17.12 -33.17
N VAL A 105 5.35 -17.41 -32.43
CA VAL A 105 3.97 -17.50 -32.98
C VAL A 105 3.52 -16.19 -33.63
N LEU A 106 3.88 -15.03 -33.07
CA LEU A 106 3.50 -13.71 -33.60
C LEU A 106 4.38 -13.24 -34.77
N ALA A 107 5.63 -13.68 -34.82
CA ALA A 107 6.60 -13.31 -35.85
C ALA A 107 6.38 -14.08 -37.16
N PHE A 108 5.92 -15.33 -37.09
CA PHE A 108 5.55 -16.10 -38.28
C PHE A 108 4.10 -15.78 -38.71
N PRO A 109 3.85 -15.53 -40.00
CA PRO A 109 2.52 -15.11 -40.50
C PRO A 109 1.47 -16.23 -40.55
N GLY A 110 1.84 -17.50 -40.31
CA GLY A 110 0.96 -18.67 -40.40
C GLY A 110 -0.36 -18.60 -39.61
N PRO A 111 -0.37 -18.21 -38.31
CA PRO A 111 -1.60 -18.17 -37.52
C PRO A 111 -2.48 -16.94 -37.80
N ARG A 112 -1.99 -15.94 -38.57
CA ARG A 112 -2.82 -14.78 -38.98
C ARG A 112 -3.86 -15.16 -40.04
N ALA A 113 -3.63 -16.24 -40.80
CA ALA A 113 -4.57 -16.71 -41.82
C ALA A 113 -5.90 -17.20 -41.22
N LEU A 114 -5.86 -17.82 -40.02
CA LEU A 114 -7.05 -18.33 -39.35
C LEU A 114 -7.96 -17.22 -38.80
N ALA A 115 -7.38 -16.10 -38.37
CA ALA A 115 -8.16 -14.93 -37.96
C ALA A 115 -8.91 -14.28 -39.15
N GLY A 116 -8.32 -14.36 -40.35
CA GLY A 116 -8.96 -13.89 -41.58
C GLY A 116 -10.21 -14.69 -41.95
N GLU A 117 -10.20 -16.01 -41.81
CA GLU A 117 -11.36 -16.88 -42.07
C GLU A 117 -12.50 -16.65 -41.07
N LEU A 118 -12.20 -16.45 -39.78
CA LEU A 118 -13.21 -16.10 -38.78
C LEU A 118 -13.85 -14.73 -39.07
N LEU A 119 -13.06 -13.73 -39.49
CA LEU A 119 -13.61 -12.44 -39.89
C LEU A 119 -14.42 -12.52 -41.20
N ASN A 120 -14.11 -13.47 -42.07
CA ASN A 120 -14.87 -13.71 -43.30
C ASN A 120 -16.22 -14.40 -43.01
N LEU A 121 -16.31 -15.21 -41.95
CA LEU A 121 -17.57 -15.79 -41.47
C LEU A 121 -18.55 -14.72 -40.96
N PHE A 122 -18.05 -13.62 -40.39
CA PHE A 122 -18.86 -12.48 -39.93
C PHE A 122 -19.03 -11.37 -40.97
N ARG A 123 -18.47 -11.52 -42.17
CA ARG A 123 -18.66 -10.55 -43.26
C ARG A 123 -20.01 -10.83 -43.91
N VAL A 124 -20.99 -9.98 -43.61
CA VAL A 124 -22.32 -9.94 -44.25
C VAL A 124 -22.18 -10.09 -45.77
N GLN A 125 -22.64 -11.21 -46.31
CA GLN A 125 -22.73 -11.43 -47.75
C GLN A 125 -23.81 -10.51 -48.32
N GLN A 126 -23.41 -9.82 -49.39
CA GLN A 126 -24.18 -8.96 -50.30
C GLN A 126 -25.70 -8.95 -50.12
N VAL A 127 -26.25 -7.75 -49.92
CA VAL A 127 -27.70 -7.49 -50.01
C VAL A 127 -28.13 -7.72 -51.47
N GLN A 128 -28.76 -8.87 -51.72
CA GLN A 128 -29.41 -9.14 -53.00
C GLN A 128 -30.80 -8.53 -52.97
N VAL A 129 -30.98 -7.42 -53.69
CA VAL A 129 -32.27 -6.73 -53.75
C VAL A 129 -33.20 -7.54 -54.66
N VAL A 130 -34.20 -8.20 -54.07
CA VAL A 130 -35.28 -8.84 -54.80
C VAL A 130 -36.33 -7.77 -55.12
N PRO A 131 -36.64 -7.48 -56.40
CA PRO A 131 -37.70 -6.53 -56.73
C PRO A 131 -39.04 -7.14 -56.31
N VAL A 132 -39.76 -6.41 -55.45
CA VAL A 132 -41.15 -6.75 -55.10
C VAL A 132 -42.04 -6.11 -56.15
N ASP A 133 -42.83 -6.93 -56.85
CA ASP A 133 -43.82 -6.47 -57.83
C ASP A 133 -45.12 -6.10 -57.10
N PHE A 134 -45.49 -4.81 -57.16
CA PHE A 134 -46.66 -4.27 -56.47
C PHE A 134 -47.93 -4.24 -57.33
N THR A 135 -47.89 -4.81 -58.54
CA THR A 135 -49.04 -4.86 -59.48
C THR A 135 -50.29 -5.56 -58.90
N GLY A 136 -50.12 -6.44 -57.90
CA GLY A 136 -51.24 -7.08 -57.19
C GLY A 136 -51.93 -6.21 -56.13
N LEU A 137 -51.30 -5.12 -55.66
CA LEU A 137 -51.88 -4.24 -54.64
C LEU A 137 -52.91 -3.26 -55.22
N GLU A 138 -52.77 -2.84 -56.49
CA GLU A 138 -53.79 -2.03 -57.17
C GLU A 138 -55.12 -2.78 -57.33
N GLN A 139 -55.11 -4.11 -57.45
CA GLN A 139 -56.34 -4.92 -57.45
C GLN A 139 -57.02 -5.02 -56.08
N LEU A 140 -56.26 -4.89 -54.98
CA LEU A 140 -56.80 -4.92 -53.62
C LEU A 140 -57.24 -3.53 -53.13
N THR A 141 -56.68 -2.46 -53.72
CA THR A 141 -56.98 -1.06 -53.35
C THR A 141 -58.07 -0.45 -54.26
N GLY A 142 -58.49 -1.15 -55.31
CA GLY A 142 -59.54 -0.73 -56.24
C GLY A 142 -60.98 -0.81 -55.70
N ASP A 143 -61.20 -1.50 -54.57
CA ASP A 143 -62.49 -1.49 -53.87
C ASP A 143 -62.55 -0.29 -52.90
N GLY A 144 -62.85 0.89 -53.45
CA GLY A 144 -63.04 2.16 -52.72
C GLY A 144 -64.08 2.14 -51.60
N ALA A 145 -64.78 1.02 -51.40
CA ALA A 145 -65.66 0.78 -50.25
C ALA A 145 -64.89 0.57 -48.93
N LEU A 146 -63.65 0.06 -48.96
CA LEU A 146 -62.86 -0.19 -47.76
C LEU A 146 -62.26 1.10 -47.17
N GLY A 147 -61.83 2.04 -48.02
CA GLY A 147 -61.28 3.33 -47.58
C GLY A 147 -62.30 4.21 -46.85
N ASN A 148 -63.57 4.18 -47.26
CA ASN A 148 -64.61 4.97 -46.62
C ASN A 148 -65.00 4.42 -45.23
N ARG A 149 -64.98 3.09 -45.04
CA ARG A 149 -65.29 2.49 -43.72
C ARG A 149 -64.18 2.69 -42.68
N PHE A 150 -62.92 2.80 -43.10
CA PHE A 150 -61.83 3.14 -42.19
C PHE A 150 -61.91 4.59 -41.70
N THR A 151 -62.31 5.52 -42.57
CA THR A 151 -62.47 6.94 -42.20
C THR A 151 -63.63 7.13 -41.21
N GLU A 152 -64.72 6.37 -41.35
CA GLU A 152 -65.88 6.43 -40.46
C GLU A 152 -65.59 5.84 -39.06
N LEU A 153 -64.74 4.82 -38.95
CA LEU A 153 -64.31 4.24 -37.66
C LEU A 153 -63.24 5.08 -36.91
N ILE A 154 -62.63 6.05 -37.57
CA ILE A 154 -61.62 6.96 -36.98
C ILE A 154 -62.24 8.30 -36.57
N SER A 155 -63.47 8.57 -37.02
CA SER A 155 -64.17 9.85 -36.79
C SER A 155 -65.25 9.79 -35.71
N ASP A 156 -65.36 8.69 -34.98
CA ASP A 156 -66.13 8.52 -33.73
C ASP A 156 -65.16 8.13 -32.60
#